data_AF-A0AA96S676-F1
#
_entry.id   AF-A0AA96S676-F1
#
_cell.length_a   1.000
_cell.length_b   1.000
_cell.length_c   1.000
_cell.angle_alpha   90.00
_cell.angle_beta   90.00
_cell.angle_gamma   90.00
#
_symmetry.space_group_name_H-M   'P 1'
#
loop_
_entity.id
_entity.type
_entity.pdbx_description
1 polymer ?
#
loop_
_entity_poly.entity_id
_entity_poly.type
_entity_poly.pdbx_seq_one_letter_code
_entity_poly.pdbx_strand_id
1 'polypeptide(L)'
;MELSREINNFIDEYVIALKEGNAAVFAGAGLSIPSGVVNWKELLRRPASRLGLDVEKESDLVSLAQYIYNDSKTKTPLTELINNHFSQTGRINRNHEIIAELPIRTFWTTNYDKLIEQALIQAGKKPDVKKRVNDLAVIKSKRDAVVYKMHGDVEVADEAILIKNDYELYEKNNQMFTIALKGDLVSKTFLFIGFSFEDPNLEHILSRIKILLDDHTRTHYYFIKEVLEEDYPDNQKGKEQFQYDKIKQDLKCVDLERYSIKPLMVKRYEDITTILEVITERFNRNNVLISGSADEFSDYTVSGIRAQDFIHKLSKTLNQKEFKVATGFGLGVGSAVINGVLEGMEELGTRNINEHLIMRPFPQYATNGKDISQLWEKYRQQLLSECGIAIFMFGNKIIKKQDTEEETEVVEANGVIREFDIAVDKNVKVIPIGVTGYASRKLWEQVINDFDRYYPDYPYLKDKFIKLGEDGIDFNQLINIVTDIVIEFRGGE
;
A
#
# COMPACT_ATOMS: atom_id res chain seq x y z
N MET A 1 -13.26 0.90 -11.67
CA MET A 1 -14.36 0.66 -10.71
C MET A 1 -14.65 2.00 -10.05
N GLU A 2 -15.91 2.45 -10.05
CA GLU A 2 -16.28 3.64 -9.28
C GLU A 2 -16.29 3.28 -7.79
N LEU A 3 -15.45 3.95 -7.00
CA LEU A 3 -15.33 3.70 -5.57
C LEU A 3 -16.51 4.37 -4.84
N SER A 4 -17.15 3.65 -3.92
CA SER A 4 -18.19 4.25 -3.09
C SER A 4 -17.61 5.37 -2.21
N ARG A 5 -18.46 6.31 -1.79
CA ARG A 5 -18.05 7.39 -0.85
C ARG A 5 -17.43 6.82 0.43
N GLU A 6 -17.98 5.72 0.94
CA GLU A 6 -17.49 5.06 2.15
C GLU A 6 -16.08 4.48 1.98
N ILE A 7 -15.83 3.82 0.84
CA ILE A 7 -14.51 3.29 0.51
C ILE A 7 -13.52 4.43 0.32
N ASN A 8 -13.90 5.52 -0.37
CA ASN A 8 -13.03 6.70 -0.52
C ASN A 8 -12.62 7.28 0.84
N ASN A 9 -13.58 7.51 1.74
CA ASN A 9 -13.30 8.00 3.09
C ASN A 9 -12.37 7.04 3.86
N PHE A 10 -12.61 5.72 3.74
CA PHE A 10 -11.71 4.72 4.34
C PHE A 10 -10.28 4.84 3.80
N ILE A 11 -10.11 4.96 2.48
CA ILE A 11 -8.78 5.06 1.85
C ILE A 11 -8.06 6.27 2.43
N ASP A 12 -8.72 7.43 2.52
CA ASP A 12 -8.11 8.65 3.04
C ASP A 12 -7.66 8.49 4.51
N GLU A 13 -8.53 7.99 5.37
CA GLU A 13 -8.23 7.71 6.78
C GLU A 13 -7.11 6.67 6.95
N TYR A 14 -7.12 5.62 6.14
CA TYR A 14 -6.10 4.57 6.21
C TYR A 14 -4.75 5.03 5.65
N VAL A 15 -4.74 5.90 4.64
CA VAL A 15 -3.52 6.56 4.13
C VAL A 15 -2.91 7.47 5.21
N ILE A 16 -3.72 8.21 5.97
CA ILE A 16 -3.24 8.97 7.13
C ILE A 16 -2.58 8.03 8.14
N ALA A 17 -3.24 6.91 8.49
CA ALA A 17 -2.69 5.92 9.40
C ALA A 17 -1.36 5.29 8.92
N LEU A 18 -1.22 5.08 7.60
CA LEU A 18 0.02 4.62 6.99
C LEU A 18 1.15 5.65 7.12
N LYS A 19 0.86 6.94 6.88
CA LYS A 19 1.84 8.04 7.01
C LYS A 19 2.32 8.20 8.46
N GLU A 20 1.42 8.05 9.43
CA GLU A 20 1.73 8.13 10.86
C GLU A 20 2.41 6.86 11.40
N GLY A 21 2.52 5.80 10.60
CA GLY A 21 3.12 4.53 11.03
C GLY A 21 2.28 3.75 12.07
N ASN A 22 0.97 4.02 12.13
CA ASN A 22 0.04 3.38 13.05
C ASN A 22 -0.99 2.47 12.34
N ALA A 23 -0.86 2.22 11.04
CA ALA A 23 -1.66 1.20 10.35
C ALA A 23 -1.21 -0.24 10.68
N ALA A 24 -2.17 -1.16 10.77
CA ALA A 24 -1.95 -2.59 10.95
C ALA A 24 -2.90 -3.41 10.08
N VAL A 25 -2.50 -4.62 9.71
CA VAL A 25 -3.35 -5.56 8.97
C VAL A 25 -3.64 -6.78 9.82
N PHE A 26 -4.90 -7.22 9.82
CA PHE A 26 -5.29 -8.53 10.32
C PHE A 26 -5.75 -9.39 9.15
N ALA A 27 -4.99 -10.43 8.81
CA ALA A 27 -5.26 -11.31 7.69
C ALA A 27 -5.87 -12.63 8.15
N GLY A 28 -7.03 -12.98 7.61
CA GLY A 28 -7.64 -14.31 7.76
C GLY A 28 -7.40 -15.20 6.54
N ALA A 29 -7.95 -16.42 6.58
CA ALA A 29 -7.71 -17.45 5.58
C ALA A 29 -8.15 -17.02 4.16
N GLY A 30 -9.14 -16.14 4.07
CA GLY A 30 -9.63 -15.60 2.80
C GLY A 30 -8.59 -14.85 1.98
N LEU A 31 -7.59 -14.23 2.62
CA LEU A 31 -6.48 -13.57 1.91
C LEU A 31 -5.60 -14.59 1.17
N SER A 32 -5.50 -15.81 1.70
CA SER A 32 -4.67 -16.90 1.16
C SER A 32 -5.41 -17.78 0.13
N ILE A 33 -6.74 -17.69 0.02
CA ILE A 33 -7.52 -18.54 -0.93
C ILE A 33 -7.06 -18.39 -2.39
N PRO A 34 -6.88 -17.18 -2.95
CA PRO A 34 -6.39 -17.01 -4.33
C PRO A 34 -4.98 -17.58 -4.55
N SER A 35 -4.23 -17.82 -3.48
CA SER A 35 -2.89 -18.41 -3.49
C SER A 35 -2.89 -19.93 -3.54
N GLY A 36 -4.07 -20.56 -3.64
CA GLY A 36 -4.27 -22.00 -3.66
C GLY A 36 -4.34 -22.64 -2.27
N VAL A 37 -4.45 -21.82 -1.22
CA VAL A 37 -4.54 -22.29 0.17
C VAL A 37 -6.01 -22.58 0.51
N VAL A 38 -6.25 -23.74 1.11
CA VAL A 38 -7.60 -24.15 1.53
C VAL A 38 -8.03 -23.42 2.80
N ASN A 39 -9.32 -23.09 2.92
CA ASN A 39 -9.88 -22.57 4.16
C ASN A 39 -10.09 -23.70 5.19
N TRP A 40 -10.44 -23.33 6.42
CA TRP A 40 -10.61 -24.29 7.53
C TRP A 40 -11.72 -25.33 7.25
N LYS A 41 -12.82 -24.91 6.62
CA LYS A 41 -13.93 -25.79 6.24
C LYS A 41 -13.49 -26.89 5.28
N GLU A 42 -12.78 -26.51 4.22
CA GLU A 42 -12.23 -27.45 3.23
C GLU A 42 -11.18 -28.39 3.83
N LEU A 43 -10.34 -27.89 4.75
CA LEU A 43 -9.32 -28.70 5.43
C LEU A 43 -9.94 -29.85 6.24
N LEU A 44 -11.07 -29.60 6.91
CA LEU A 44 -11.76 -30.58 7.74
C LEU A 44 -12.66 -31.55 6.95
N ARG A 45 -12.90 -31.30 5.66
CA ARG A 45 -13.82 -32.11 4.83
C ARG A 45 -13.47 -33.60 4.84
N ARG A 46 -12.23 -33.96 4.51
CA ARG A 46 -11.80 -35.37 4.46
C ARG A 46 -11.88 -36.08 5.82
N PRO A 47 -11.36 -35.51 6.93
CA PRO A 47 -11.50 -36.13 8.25
C PRO A 47 -12.96 -36.28 8.71
N ALA A 48 -13.79 -35.27 8.50
CA ALA A 48 -15.19 -35.32 8.89
C ALA A 48 -15.94 -36.44 8.17
N SER A 49 -15.69 -36.63 6.87
CA SER A 49 -16.29 -37.74 6.11
C SER A 49 -15.91 -39.11 6.65
N ARG A 50 -14.72 -39.29 7.26
CA ARG A 50 -14.34 -40.56 7.91
C ARG A 50 -15.19 -40.85 9.14
N LEU A 51 -15.70 -39.81 9.81
CA LEU A 51 -16.64 -39.90 10.92
C LEU A 51 -18.10 -40.01 10.46
N GLY A 52 -18.36 -40.03 9.15
CA GLY A 52 -19.71 -39.99 8.60
C GLY A 52 -20.38 -38.62 8.72
N LEU A 53 -19.60 -37.56 8.97
CA LEU A 53 -20.08 -36.17 9.06
C LEU A 53 -19.89 -35.44 7.73
N ASP A 54 -20.80 -34.53 7.44
CA ASP A 54 -20.76 -33.67 6.26
C ASP A 54 -20.50 -32.24 6.70
N VAL A 55 -19.32 -31.72 6.35
CA VAL A 55 -18.89 -30.37 6.77
C VAL A 55 -19.80 -29.27 6.23
N GLU A 56 -20.53 -29.50 5.14
CA GLU A 56 -21.50 -28.52 4.65
C GLU A 56 -22.69 -28.31 5.59
N LYS A 57 -22.96 -29.28 6.49
CA LYS A 57 -24.04 -29.21 7.47
C LYS A 57 -23.59 -28.68 8.83
N GLU A 58 -22.28 -28.53 9.04
CA GLU A 58 -21.71 -28.12 10.32
C GLU A 58 -21.49 -26.61 10.36
N SER A 59 -22.02 -25.94 11.39
CA SER A 59 -21.79 -24.52 11.65
C SER A 59 -20.61 -24.25 12.58
N ASP A 60 -20.24 -25.21 13.42
CA ASP A 60 -19.14 -25.10 14.39
C ASP A 60 -17.97 -26.02 14.02
N LEU A 61 -17.05 -25.49 13.22
CA LEU A 61 -15.87 -26.20 12.76
C LEU A 61 -14.87 -26.50 13.90
N VAL A 62 -14.92 -25.75 15.00
CA VAL A 62 -14.04 -25.95 16.17
C VAL A 62 -14.49 -27.18 16.95
N SER A 63 -15.80 -27.37 17.13
CA SER A 63 -16.35 -28.60 17.72
C SER A 63 -16.13 -29.81 16.81
N LEU A 64 -16.25 -29.65 15.49
CA LEU A 64 -15.93 -30.71 14.54
C LEU A 64 -14.47 -31.18 14.66
N ALA A 65 -13.51 -30.24 14.75
CA ALA A 65 -12.11 -30.57 14.99
C ALA A 65 -11.91 -31.31 16.33
N GLN A 66 -12.65 -30.95 17.37
CA GLN A 66 -12.64 -31.68 18.64
C GLN A 66 -13.17 -33.11 18.49
N TYR A 67 -14.18 -33.36 17.67
CA TYR A 67 -14.67 -34.72 17.40
C TYR A 67 -13.64 -35.58 16.67
N ILE A 68 -12.93 -35.00 15.70
CA ILE A 68 -11.81 -35.67 15.02
C ILE A 68 -10.72 -36.06 16.03
N TYR A 69 -10.37 -35.16 16.95
CA TYR A 69 -9.44 -35.48 18.04
C TYR A 69 -9.99 -36.57 18.98
N ASN A 70 -11.28 -36.53 19.30
CA ASN A 70 -11.90 -37.50 20.21
C ASN A 70 -11.90 -38.92 19.62
N ASP A 71 -12.00 -39.04 18.30
CA ASP A 71 -11.92 -40.31 17.57
C ASP A 71 -10.48 -40.84 17.52
N SER A 72 -9.53 -40.01 17.11
CA SER A 72 -8.12 -40.40 16.98
C SER A 72 -7.36 -40.51 18.31
N LYS A 73 -7.87 -39.87 19.38
CA LYS A 73 -7.20 -39.65 20.68
C LYS A 73 -5.87 -38.90 20.59
N THR A 74 -5.60 -38.21 19.48
CA THR A 74 -4.38 -37.43 19.25
C THR A 74 -4.63 -36.30 18.26
N LYS A 75 -3.85 -35.21 18.34
CA LYS A 75 -3.88 -34.13 17.34
C LYS A 75 -3.22 -34.51 16.02
N THR A 76 -2.48 -35.62 15.96
CA THR A 76 -1.70 -36.03 14.78
C THR A 76 -2.44 -35.90 13.45
N PRO A 77 -3.70 -36.36 13.28
CA PRO A 77 -4.42 -36.21 12.00
C PRO A 77 -4.63 -34.75 11.60
N LEU A 78 -4.91 -33.85 12.55
CA LEU A 78 -5.10 -32.43 12.28
C LEU A 78 -3.77 -31.73 11.96
N THR A 79 -2.73 -32.05 12.73
CA THR A 79 -1.36 -31.56 12.49
C THR A 79 -0.83 -32.01 11.13
N GLU A 80 -1.05 -33.27 10.75
CA GLU A 80 -0.68 -33.79 9.43
C GLU A 80 -1.43 -33.09 8.30
N LEU A 81 -2.72 -32.77 8.47
CA LEU A 81 -3.46 -32.01 7.46
C LEU A 81 -2.86 -30.62 7.26
N ILE A 82 -2.51 -29.93 8.35
CA ILE A 82 -1.88 -28.62 8.27
C ILE A 82 -0.54 -28.74 7.55
N ASN A 83 0.31 -29.68 7.97
CA ASN A 83 1.60 -29.90 7.34
C ASN A 83 1.42 -30.21 5.85
N ASN A 84 0.51 -31.10 5.47
CA ASN A 84 0.35 -31.51 4.08
C ASN A 84 -0.22 -30.39 3.17
N HIS A 85 -1.13 -29.56 3.68
CA HIS A 85 -1.77 -28.50 2.87
C HIS A 85 -1.00 -27.19 2.87
N PHE A 86 -0.34 -26.83 3.97
CA PHE A 86 0.35 -25.55 4.11
C PHE A 86 1.88 -25.64 3.93
N SER A 87 2.47 -26.85 3.91
CA SER A 87 3.89 -27.00 3.53
C SER A 87 4.12 -26.88 2.03
N GLN A 88 3.08 -27.11 1.20
CA GLN A 88 3.13 -26.71 -0.20
C GLN A 88 3.03 -25.19 -0.24
N THR A 89 4.12 -24.52 -0.65
CA THR A 89 4.18 -23.06 -0.73
C THR A 89 3.08 -22.55 -1.65
N GLY A 90 2.01 -22.03 -1.08
CA GLY A 90 1.04 -21.23 -1.82
C GLY A 90 1.77 -20.11 -2.56
N ARG A 91 1.23 -19.65 -3.68
CA ARG A 91 1.87 -18.57 -4.44
C ARG A 91 1.44 -17.23 -3.86
N ILE A 92 2.40 -16.36 -3.56
CA ILE A 92 2.10 -14.97 -3.18
C ILE A 92 1.16 -14.38 -4.24
N ASN A 93 0.05 -13.81 -3.79
CA ASN A 93 -0.91 -13.13 -4.67
C ASN A 93 -0.71 -11.61 -4.60
N ARG A 94 -1.38 -10.88 -5.51
CA ARG A 94 -1.24 -9.43 -5.64
C ARG A 94 -1.53 -8.66 -4.34
N ASN A 95 -2.50 -9.10 -3.55
CA ASN A 95 -2.83 -8.44 -2.28
C ASN A 95 -1.69 -8.56 -1.27
N HIS A 96 -1.03 -9.72 -1.19
CA HIS A 96 0.14 -9.91 -0.34
C HIS A 96 1.31 -9.01 -0.77
N GLU A 97 1.54 -8.87 -2.07
CA GLU A 97 2.57 -7.97 -2.60
C GLU A 97 2.31 -6.52 -2.18
N ILE A 98 1.08 -6.03 -2.41
CA ILE A 98 0.72 -4.64 -2.11
C ILE A 98 0.87 -4.33 -0.62
N ILE A 99 0.30 -5.15 0.27
CA ILE A 99 0.41 -4.92 1.73
C ILE A 99 1.86 -5.05 2.22
N ALA A 100 2.68 -5.89 1.57
CA ALA A 100 4.09 -6.03 1.89
C ALA A 100 4.94 -4.85 1.39
N GLU A 101 4.52 -4.14 0.34
CA GLU A 101 5.19 -2.92 -0.15
C GLU A 101 4.88 -1.71 0.73
N LEU A 102 3.61 -1.54 1.13
CA LEU A 102 3.16 -0.46 2.02
C LEU A 102 3.94 -0.40 3.36
N PRO A 103 4.08 0.77 4.01
CA PRO A 103 4.88 0.96 5.23
C PRO A 103 4.25 0.36 6.50
N ILE A 104 3.54 -0.77 6.38
CA ILE A 104 2.89 -1.48 7.48
C ILE A 104 3.94 -2.27 8.26
N ARG A 105 3.97 -2.07 9.59
CA ARG A 105 4.94 -2.70 10.49
C ARG A 105 4.34 -3.80 11.36
N THR A 106 3.03 -3.91 11.41
CA THR A 106 2.31 -4.83 12.29
C THR A 106 1.31 -5.64 11.47
N PHE A 107 1.52 -6.95 11.45
CA PHE A 107 0.60 -7.91 10.84
C PHE A 107 0.14 -8.91 11.90
N TRP A 108 -1.16 -9.13 11.95
CA TRP A 108 -1.78 -10.19 12.75
C TRP A 108 -2.45 -11.20 11.83
N THR A 109 -2.41 -12.46 12.19
CA THR A 109 -3.11 -13.51 11.44
C THR A 109 -3.44 -14.71 12.31
N THR A 110 -4.54 -15.37 11.97
CA THR A 110 -4.92 -16.70 12.48
C THR A 110 -4.51 -17.82 11.51
N ASN A 111 -3.85 -17.48 10.39
CA ASN A 111 -3.43 -18.44 9.37
C ASN A 111 -2.13 -19.14 9.75
N TYR A 112 -2.00 -20.39 9.32
CA TYR A 112 -0.80 -21.20 9.54
C TYR A 112 0.24 -21.04 8.42
N ASP A 113 -0.14 -20.51 7.26
CA ASP A 113 0.71 -20.32 6.08
C ASP A 113 1.78 -19.24 6.23
N LYS A 114 2.74 -19.21 5.29
CA LYS A 114 3.89 -18.29 5.30
C LYS A 114 3.81 -17.17 4.27
N LEU A 115 2.63 -16.88 3.72
CA LEU A 115 2.53 -15.99 2.56
C LEU A 115 2.87 -14.54 2.91
N ILE A 116 2.45 -14.05 4.08
CA ILE A 116 2.77 -12.69 4.55
C ILE A 116 4.28 -12.50 4.72
N GLU A 117 4.95 -13.43 5.41
CA GLU A 117 6.40 -13.37 5.61
C GLU A 117 7.18 -13.48 4.29
N GLN A 118 6.76 -14.37 3.39
CA GLN A 118 7.40 -14.49 2.08
C GLN A 118 7.21 -13.23 1.23
N ALA A 119 6.02 -12.63 1.24
CA ALA A 119 5.76 -11.37 0.55
C ALA A 119 6.61 -10.22 1.11
N LEU A 120 6.75 -10.13 2.44
CA LEU A 120 7.65 -9.17 3.08
C LEU A 120 9.10 -9.38 2.64
N ILE A 121 9.59 -10.61 2.59
CA ILE A 121 10.94 -10.93 2.12
C ILE A 121 11.12 -10.55 0.64
N GLN A 122 10.13 -10.84 -0.22
CA GLN A 122 10.15 -10.47 -1.63
C GLN A 122 10.18 -8.95 -1.84
N ALA A 123 9.48 -8.20 -0.98
CA ALA A 123 9.53 -6.74 -0.93
C ALA A 123 10.83 -6.18 -0.30
N GLY A 124 11.81 -7.04 0.04
CA GLY A 124 13.09 -6.64 0.62
C GLY A 124 13.05 -6.33 2.12
N LYS A 125 11.96 -6.68 2.81
CA LYS A 125 11.75 -6.47 4.25
C LYS A 125 12.15 -7.69 5.08
N LYS A 126 12.47 -7.46 6.34
CA LYS A 126 12.83 -8.48 7.34
C LYS A 126 11.68 -8.71 8.32
N PRO A 127 10.85 -9.75 8.10
CA PRO A 127 9.79 -10.08 9.05
C PRO A 127 10.34 -10.69 10.33
N ASP A 128 9.81 -10.24 11.47
CA ASP A 128 9.97 -10.84 12.79
C ASP A 128 8.70 -11.62 13.14
N VAL A 129 8.74 -12.93 12.92
CA VAL A 129 7.56 -13.80 13.04
C VAL A 129 7.42 -14.28 14.48
N LYS A 130 6.24 -14.06 15.07
CA LYS A 130 5.87 -14.44 16.44
C LYS A 130 4.85 -15.56 16.37
N LYS A 131 5.31 -16.80 16.46
CA LYS A 131 4.46 -18.00 16.35
C LYS A 131 4.27 -18.75 17.67
N ARG A 132 5.14 -18.46 18.66
CA ARG A 132 5.05 -18.93 20.04
C ARG A 132 5.02 -17.76 21.02
N VAL A 133 4.48 -17.98 22.21
CA VAL A 133 4.48 -16.97 23.29
C VAL A 133 5.89 -16.48 23.61
N ASN A 134 6.86 -17.38 23.68
CA ASN A 134 8.25 -17.01 23.97
C ASN A 134 8.89 -16.16 22.87
N ASP A 135 8.39 -16.23 21.63
CA ASP A 135 8.91 -15.41 20.53
C ASP A 135 8.61 -13.92 20.74
N LEU A 136 7.55 -13.59 21.51
CA LEU A 136 7.16 -12.22 21.83
C LEU A 136 8.25 -11.47 22.61
N ALA A 137 9.05 -12.19 23.41
CA ALA A 137 10.16 -11.62 24.16
C ALA A 137 11.44 -11.43 23.32
N VAL A 138 11.57 -12.15 22.20
CA VAL A 138 12.73 -12.07 21.32
C VAL A 138 12.53 -10.94 20.32
N ILE A 139 13.56 -10.14 20.01
CA ILE A 139 13.49 -9.11 18.98
C ILE A 139 14.46 -9.47 17.86
N LYS A 140 13.94 -9.65 16.64
CA LYS A 140 14.80 -9.85 15.47
C LYS A 140 15.47 -8.53 15.09
N SER A 141 16.80 -8.53 15.02
CA SER A 141 17.58 -7.33 14.69
C SER A 141 17.24 -6.80 13.29
N LYS A 142 17.11 -5.47 13.16
CA LYS A 142 16.76 -4.77 11.92
C LYS A 142 15.45 -5.28 11.29
N ARG A 143 14.47 -5.69 12.10
CA ARG A 143 13.13 -6.05 11.61
C ARG A 143 12.44 -4.85 10.99
N ASP A 144 11.78 -5.06 9.87
CA ASP A 144 10.97 -4.04 9.18
C ASP A 144 9.49 -4.17 9.54
N ALA A 145 9.04 -5.39 9.87
CA ALA A 145 7.68 -5.69 10.29
C ALA A 145 7.65 -6.86 11.28
N VAL A 146 6.62 -6.90 12.13
CA VAL A 146 6.32 -8.02 13.03
C VAL A 146 5.07 -8.73 12.53
N VAL A 147 5.14 -10.06 12.45
CA VAL A 147 4.02 -10.92 12.02
C VAL A 147 3.60 -11.80 13.21
N TYR A 148 2.47 -11.46 13.84
CA TYR A 148 1.90 -12.22 14.95
C TYR A 148 0.97 -13.30 14.43
N LYS A 149 1.34 -14.56 14.69
CA LYS A 149 0.58 -15.75 14.30
C LYS A 149 -0.08 -16.34 15.53
N MET A 150 -1.21 -15.78 15.91
CA MET A 150 -1.80 -15.99 17.23
C MET A 150 -2.38 -17.41 17.42
N HIS A 151 -2.62 -18.14 16.33
CA HIS A 151 -3.08 -19.53 16.33
C HIS A 151 -1.97 -20.55 16.04
N GLY A 152 -0.72 -20.11 15.90
CA GLY A 152 0.42 -20.96 15.58
C GLY A 152 0.81 -20.89 14.10
N ASP A 153 1.63 -21.86 13.68
CA ASP A 153 2.32 -21.82 12.39
C ASP A 153 2.55 -23.26 11.89
N VAL A 154 2.63 -23.43 10.56
CA VAL A 154 2.84 -24.74 9.93
C VAL A 154 4.11 -25.46 10.41
N GLU A 155 5.18 -24.76 10.82
CA GLU A 155 6.40 -25.40 11.33
C GLU A 155 6.28 -25.91 12.76
N VAL A 156 5.26 -25.47 13.49
CA VAL A 156 4.99 -25.83 14.90
C VAL A 156 3.52 -26.25 15.05
N ALA A 157 3.06 -27.06 14.09
CA ALA A 157 1.65 -27.43 13.95
C ALA A 157 1.11 -28.32 15.10
N ASP A 158 1.98 -28.85 15.96
CA ASP A 158 1.62 -29.54 17.21
C ASP A 158 1.18 -28.57 18.32
N GLU A 159 1.71 -27.34 18.31
CA GLU A 159 1.35 -26.24 19.21
C GLU A 159 0.20 -25.37 18.66
N ALA A 160 -0.28 -25.65 17.46
CA ALA A 160 -1.34 -24.89 16.80
C ALA A 160 -2.68 -25.01 17.54
N ILE A 161 -3.47 -23.93 17.48
CA ILE A 161 -4.82 -23.82 18.04
C ILE A 161 -5.81 -24.39 17.01
N LEU A 162 -6.37 -25.56 17.31
CA LEU A 162 -7.15 -26.34 16.33
C LEU A 162 -8.46 -26.86 16.88
N ILE A 163 -8.45 -27.33 18.13
CA ILE A 163 -9.60 -27.99 18.75
C ILE A 163 -10.22 -27.10 19.82
N LYS A 164 -11.48 -27.37 20.18
CA LYS A 164 -12.22 -26.62 21.19
C LYS A 164 -11.44 -26.42 22.49
N ASN A 165 -10.77 -27.47 22.99
CA ASN A 165 -9.95 -27.38 24.20
C ASN A 165 -8.80 -26.36 24.09
N ASP A 166 -8.25 -26.13 22.90
CA ASP A 166 -7.18 -25.12 22.70
C ASP A 166 -7.72 -23.70 22.83
N TYR A 167 -8.92 -23.43 22.31
CA TYR A 167 -9.60 -22.14 22.45
C TYR A 167 -9.97 -21.88 23.91
N GLU A 168 -10.51 -22.88 24.62
CA GLU A 168 -10.86 -22.77 26.04
C GLU A 168 -9.63 -22.46 26.93
N LEU A 169 -8.47 -23.04 26.59
CA LEU A 169 -7.21 -22.79 27.30
C LEU A 169 -6.41 -21.60 26.73
N TYR A 170 -6.94 -20.88 25.74
CA TYR A 170 -6.19 -19.84 25.02
C TYR A 170 -5.76 -18.69 25.95
N GLU A 171 -6.69 -18.17 26.77
CA GLU A 171 -6.38 -17.10 27.74
C GLU A 171 -5.37 -17.54 28.81
N LYS A 172 -5.20 -18.84 29.04
CA LYS A 172 -4.19 -19.36 29.97
C LYS A 172 -2.83 -19.55 29.27
N ASN A 173 -2.84 -20.18 28.10
CA ASN A 173 -1.60 -20.62 27.43
C ASN A 173 -1.01 -19.55 26.51
N ASN A 174 -1.84 -18.65 25.95
CA ASN A 174 -1.47 -17.66 24.94
C ASN A 174 -1.84 -16.22 25.35
N GLN A 175 -2.03 -15.97 26.65
CA GLN A 175 -2.44 -14.67 27.18
C GLN A 175 -1.63 -13.49 26.66
N MET A 176 -0.33 -13.69 26.42
CA MET A 176 0.56 -12.65 25.93
C MET A 176 0.24 -12.19 24.51
N PHE A 177 -0.28 -13.07 23.64
CA PHE A 177 -0.81 -12.67 22.33
C PHE A 177 -2.07 -11.82 22.50
N THR A 178 -2.99 -12.21 23.40
CA THR A 178 -4.17 -11.41 23.73
C THR A 178 -3.80 -10.01 24.22
N ILE A 179 -2.82 -9.90 25.13
CA ILE A 179 -2.35 -8.61 25.66
C ILE A 179 -1.74 -7.76 24.55
N ALA A 180 -0.88 -8.35 23.71
CA ALA A 180 -0.25 -7.66 22.59
C ALA A 180 -1.29 -7.15 21.57
N LEU A 181 -2.24 -8.01 21.17
CA LEU A 181 -3.30 -7.64 20.23
C LEU A 181 -4.19 -6.53 20.78
N LYS A 182 -4.53 -6.57 22.08
CA LYS A 182 -5.28 -5.48 22.73
C LYS A 182 -4.52 -4.15 22.63
N GLY A 183 -3.22 -4.16 22.93
CA GLY A 183 -2.38 -2.96 22.82
C GLY A 183 -2.34 -2.40 21.39
N ASP A 184 -2.20 -3.28 20.40
CA ASP A 184 -2.22 -2.88 19.00
C ASP A 184 -3.60 -2.35 18.58
N LEU A 185 -4.70 -3.03 18.88
CA LEU A 185 -6.06 -2.58 18.52
C LEU A 185 -6.40 -1.21 19.13
N VAL A 186 -5.89 -0.90 20.33
CA VAL A 186 -6.08 0.42 20.95
C VAL A 186 -5.25 1.51 20.26
N SER A 187 -4.03 1.19 19.81
CA SER A 187 -3.06 2.18 19.32
C SER A 187 -2.95 2.28 17.80
N LYS A 188 -3.54 1.35 17.05
CA LYS A 188 -3.37 1.21 15.59
C LYS A 188 -4.70 1.12 14.87
N THR A 189 -4.73 1.61 13.63
CA THR A 189 -5.87 1.46 12.75
C THR A 189 -5.74 0.14 12.00
N PHE A 190 -6.62 -0.82 12.30
CA PHE A 190 -6.61 -2.13 11.67
C PHE A 190 -7.42 -2.18 10.39
N LEU A 191 -6.86 -2.86 9.38
CA LEU A 191 -7.56 -3.34 8.21
C LEU A 191 -7.67 -4.88 8.27
N PHE A 192 -8.88 -5.38 8.43
CA PHE A 192 -9.21 -6.82 8.41
C PHE A 192 -9.47 -7.27 6.98
N ILE A 193 -8.74 -8.29 6.51
CA ILE A 193 -8.85 -8.83 5.14
C ILE A 193 -9.00 -10.35 5.18
N GLY A 194 -10.01 -10.88 4.48
CA GLY A 194 -10.21 -12.32 4.35
C GLY A 194 -10.56 -13.04 5.66
N PHE A 195 -11.14 -12.32 6.62
CA PHE A 195 -11.43 -12.81 7.96
C PHE A 195 -12.94 -13.00 8.16
N SER A 196 -13.40 -14.13 8.69
CA SER A 196 -14.85 -14.40 8.80
C SER A 196 -15.53 -13.81 10.05
N PHE A 197 -14.75 -13.32 11.02
CA PHE A 197 -15.24 -12.90 12.36
C PHE A 197 -15.96 -14.00 13.14
N GLU A 198 -15.64 -15.26 12.85
CA GLU A 198 -16.18 -16.43 13.57
C GLU A 198 -15.20 -16.93 14.64
N ASP A 199 -14.09 -16.22 14.85
CA ASP A 199 -13.05 -16.58 15.81
C ASP A 199 -13.45 -16.16 17.24
N PRO A 200 -13.66 -17.12 18.16
CA PRO A 200 -14.08 -16.81 19.53
C PRO A 200 -13.04 -16.01 20.32
N ASN A 201 -11.74 -16.19 20.03
CA ASN A 201 -10.67 -15.48 20.73
C ASN A 201 -10.69 -14.00 20.35
N LEU A 202 -10.86 -13.69 19.05
CA LEU A 202 -10.94 -12.30 18.60
C LEU A 202 -12.21 -11.61 19.13
N GLU A 203 -13.35 -12.28 19.10
CA GLU A 203 -14.61 -11.73 19.64
C GLU A 203 -14.48 -11.39 21.14
N HIS A 204 -13.86 -12.27 21.92
CA HIS A 204 -13.56 -12.01 23.32
C HIS A 204 -12.64 -10.80 23.51
N ILE A 205 -11.64 -10.64 22.65
CA ILE A 205 -10.71 -9.50 22.70
C ILE A 205 -11.42 -8.18 22.39
N LEU A 206 -12.18 -8.14 21.29
CA LEU A 206 -12.90 -6.94 20.85
C LEU A 206 -13.97 -6.52 21.86
N SER A 207 -14.74 -7.47 22.40
CA SER A 207 -15.72 -7.18 23.45
C SER A 207 -15.09 -6.62 24.70
N ARG A 208 -13.92 -7.12 25.11
CA ARG A 208 -13.21 -6.59 26.27
C ARG A 208 -12.71 -5.16 26.04
N ILE A 209 -12.21 -4.85 24.85
CA ILE A 209 -11.77 -3.48 24.50
C ILE A 209 -12.96 -2.52 24.54
N LYS A 210 -14.08 -2.88 23.91
CA LYS A 210 -15.30 -2.06 23.91
C LYS A 210 -15.81 -1.77 25.33
N ILE A 211 -15.79 -2.77 26.21
CA ILE A 211 -16.18 -2.58 27.63
C ILE A 211 -15.24 -1.62 28.37
N LEU A 212 -13.93 -1.68 28.08
CA LEU A 212 -12.93 -0.89 28.80
C LEU A 212 -12.83 0.56 28.32
N LEU A 213 -13.10 0.82 27.03
CA LEU A 213 -12.96 2.13 26.40
C LEU A 213 -14.28 2.80 26.06
N ASP A 214 -15.39 2.09 26.19
CA ASP A 214 -16.74 2.55 25.86
C ASP A 214 -16.79 3.16 24.44
N ASP A 215 -17.19 4.42 24.27
CA ASP A 215 -17.27 5.08 22.96
C ASP A 215 -15.97 5.76 22.50
N HIS A 216 -14.86 5.58 23.22
CA HIS A 216 -13.55 6.14 22.87
C HIS A 216 -12.63 5.14 22.16
N THR A 217 -13.21 4.17 21.45
CA THR A 217 -12.49 3.18 20.66
C THR A 217 -12.04 3.73 19.31
N ARG A 218 -10.87 3.28 18.84
CA ARG A 218 -10.37 3.61 17.50
C ARG A 218 -11.20 2.89 16.44
N THR A 219 -11.46 3.55 15.32
CA THR A 219 -12.14 2.91 14.19
C THR A 219 -11.19 1.95 13.46
N HIS A 220 -11.70 0.78 13.13
CA HIS A 220 -11.04 -0.23 12.30
C HIS A 220 -11.90 -0.52 11.07
N TYR A 221 -11.35 -1.23 10.09
CA TYR A 221 -11.99 -1.44 8.80
C TYR A 221 -11.98 -2.91 8.40
N TYR A 222 -13.05 -3.39 7.77
CA TYR A 222 -13.17 -4.77 7.34
C TYR A 222 -13.81 -4.88 5.96
N PHE A 223 -13.12 -5.52 5.00
CA PHE A 223 -13.73 -5.81 3.70
C PHE A 223 -14.67 -7.01 3.79
N ILE A 224 -15.93 -6.79 3.40
CA ILE A 224 -16.98 -7.81 3.37
C ILE A 224 -17.55 -7.92 1.95
N LYS A 225 -17.67 -9.15 1.43
CA LYS A 225 -18.35 -9.39 0.15
C LYS A 225 -19.84 -9.12 0.32
N GLU A 226 -20.40 -8.22 -0.48
CA GLU A 226 -21.83 -7.93 -0.51
C GLU A 226 -22.61 -9.18 -0.93
N VAL A 227 -23.71 -9.47 -0.23
CA VAL A 227 -24.68 -10.48 -0.67
C VAL A 227 -25.43 -9.92 -1.87
N LEU A 228 -25.20 -10.52 -3.05
CA LEU A 228 -25.81 -10.11 -4.31
C LEU A 228 -26.86 -11.13 -4.76
N GLU A 229 -27.97 -10.66 -5.34
CA GLU A 229 -29.06 -11.53 -5.81
C GLU A 229 -28.57 -12.53 -6.88
N GLU A 230 -27.59 -12.13 -7.70
CA GLU A 230 -26.97 -12.96 -8.74
C GLU A 230 -26.17 -14.16 -8.21
N ASP A 231 -25.80 -14.18 -6.93
CA ASP A 231 -25.13 -15.33 -6.29
C ASP A 231 -26.11 -16.48 -6.01
N TYR A 232 -27.42 -16.27 -6.17
CA TYR A 232 -28.47 -17.24 -5.83
C TYR A 232 -29.18 -17.77 -7.08
N PRO A 233 -29.73 -19.00 -7.03
CA PRO A 233 -30.52 -19.55 -8.13
C PRO A 233 -31.74 -18.66 -8.44
N ASP A 234 -32.00 -18.41 -9.73
CA ASP A 234 -33.19 -17.66 -10.17
C ASP A 234 -34.48 -18.50 -10.05
N ASN A 235 -34.90 -18.71 -8.81
CA ASN A 235 -36.16 -19.36 -8.45
C ASN A 235 -36.64 -18.83 -7.08
N GLN A 236 -37.86 -19.18 -6.70
CA GLN A 236 -38.48 -18.70 -5.47
C GLN A 236 -37.63 -19.00 -4.22
N LYS A 237 -37.03 -20.19 -4.13
CA LYS A 237 -36.17 -20.56 -2.99
C LYS A 237 -34.88 -19.74 -2.94
N GLY A 238 -34.28 -19.47 -4.09
CA GLY A 238 -33.09 -18.61 -4.18
C GLY A 238 -33.38 -17.18 -3.75
N LYS A 239 -34.53 -16.62 -4.15
CA LYS A 239 -34.97 -15.27 -3.72
C LYS A 239 -35.22 -15.20 -2.21
N GLU A 240 -35.87 -16.20 -1.64
CA GLU A 240 -36.08 -16.28 -0.18
C GLU A 240 -34.76 -16.37 0.58
N GLN A 241 -33.81 -17.18 0.10
CA GLN A 241 -32.49 -17.31 0.71
C GLN A 241 -31.66 -16.02 0.59
N PHE A 242 -31.68 -15.37 -0.58
CA PHE A 242 -31.04 -14.07 -0.79
C PHE A 242 -31.53 -13.03 0.21
N GLN A 243 -32.85 -12.89 0.38
CA GLN A 243 -33.44 -11.94 1.32
C GLN A 243 -33.02 -12.24 2.76
N TYR A 244 -33.02 -13.52 3.15
CA TYR A 244 -32.57 -13.94 4.47
C TYR A 244 -31.09 -13.58 4.71
N ASP A 245 -30.21 -13.91 3.76
CA ASP A 245 -28.78 -13.66 3.89
C ASP A 245 -28.44 -12.17 3.84
N LYS A 246 -29.18 -11.37 3.06
CA LYS A 246 -29.03 -9.91 3.03
C LYS A 246 -29.38 -9.30 4.39
N ILE A 247 -30.54 -9.66 4.96
CA ILE A 247 -30.94 -9.21 6.31
C ILE A 247 -29.89 -9.63 7.35
N LYS A 248 -29.40 -10.88 7.27
CA LYS A 248 -28.39 -11.38 8.18
C LYS A 248 -27.06 -10.63 8.05
N GLN A 249 -26.64 -10.30 6.82
CA GLN A 249 -25.45 -9.49 6.56
C GLN A 249 -25.61 -8.09 7.16
N ASP A 250 -26.75 -7.43 6.94
CA ASP A 250 -27.01 -6.08 7.48
C ASP A 250 -26.94 -6.07 9.01
N LEU A 251 -27.54 -7.07 9.67
CA LEU A 251 -27.45 -7.23 11.13
C LEU A 251 -26.01 -7.50 11.61
N LYS A 252 -25.24 -8.29 10.86
CA LYS A 252 -23.82 -8.54 11.16
C LYS A 252 -23.00 -7.26 11.03
N CYS A 253 -23.28 -6.42 10.04
CA CYS A 253 -22.63 -5.12 9.88
C CYS A 253 -22.86 -4.21 11.09
N VAL A 254 -24.10 -4.14 11.58
CA VAL A 254 -24.44 -3.38 12.80
C VAL A 254 -23.69 -3.90 14.03
N ASP A 255 -23.54 -5.23 14.18
CA ASP A 255 -22.78 -5.78 15.31
C ASP A 255 -21.27 -5.53 15.20
N LEU A 256 -20.70 -5.46 13.99
CA LEU A 256 -19.29 -5.06 13.80
C LEU A 256 -19.06 -3.59 14.22
N GLU A 257 -20.00 -2.70 13.90
CA GLU A 257 -19.91 -1.29 14.29
C GLU A 257 -19.92 -1.09 15.81
N ARG A 258 -20.58 -1.99 16.56
CA ARG A 258 -20.52 -2.01 18.04
C ARG A 258 -19.10 -2.18 18.57
N TYR A 259 -18.22 -2.85 17.82
CA TYR A 259 -16.79 -3.00 18.12
C TYR A 259 -15.91 -1.93 17.43
N SER A 260 -16.52 -0.86 16.89
CA SER A 260 -15.86 0.17 16.08
C SER A 260 -15.16 -0.38 14.83
N ILE A 261 -15.66 -1.49 14.30
CA ILE A 261 -15.19 -2.06 13.03
C ILE A 261 -16.18 -1.64 11.95
N LYS A 262 -15.75 -0.74 11.07
CA LYS A 262 -16.54 -0.28 9.94
C LYS A 262 -16.47 -1.31 8.80
N PRO A 263 -17.60 -1.92 8.41
CA PRO A 263 -17.64 -2.81 7.24
C PRO A 263 -17.51 -2.00 5.96
N LEU A 264 -16.72 -2.53 5.02
CA LEU A 264 -16.49 -1.97 3.69
C LEU A 264 -17.00 -2.98 2.66
N MET A 265 -18.16 -2.69 2.08
CA MET A 265 -18.82 -3.57 1.12
C MET A 265 -18.04 -3.61 -0.19
N VAL A 266 -17.68 -4.81 -0.65
CA VAL A 266 -17.12 -5.06 -1.97
C VAL A 266 -18.01 -6.04 -2.72
N LYS A 267 -18.22 -5.83 -4.02
CA LYS A 267 -19.08 -6.73 -4.81
C LYS A 267 -18.35 -8.03 -5.13
N ARG A 268 -17.05 -7.93 -5.42
CA ARG A 268 -16.18 -9.07 -5.72
C ARG A 268 -14.89 -8.97 -4.91
N TYR A 269 -14.23 -10.10 -4.68
CA TYR A 269 -12.97 -10.11 -3.94
C TYR A 269 -11.82 -9.42 -4.70
N GLU A 270 -11.88 -9.38 -6.04
CA GLU A 270 -10.91 -8.67 -6.88
C GLU A 270 -10.96 -7.15 -6.65
N ASP A 271 -12.10 -6.62 -6.21
CA ASP A 271 -12.26 -5.20 -5.93
C ASP A 271 -11.38 -4.76 -4.74
N ILE A 272 -11.07 -5.68 -3.80
CA ILE A 272 -10.12 -5.45 -2.70
C ILE A 272 -8.74 -5.11 -3.27
N THR A 273 -8.29 -5.83 -4.30
CA THR A 273 -7.00 -5.58 -4.95
C THR A 273 -6.96 -4.16 -5.51
N THR A 274 -8.00 -3.75 -6.24
CA THR A 274 -8.11 -2.40 -6.78
C THR A 274 -8.09 -1.34 -5.68
N ILE A 275 -8.79 -1.58 -4.55
CA ILE A 275 -8.79 -0.64 -3.42
C ILE A 275 -7.40 -0.51 -2.79
N LEU A 276 -6.69 -1.64 -2.60
CA LEU A 276 -5.31 -1.64 -2.09
C LEU A 276 -4.35 -0.91 -3.04
N GLU A 277 -4.51 -1.05 -4.36
CA GLU A 277 -3.73 -0.31 -5.35
C GLU A 277 -3.98 1.20 -5.27
N VAL A 278 -5.24 1.62 -5.06
CA VAL A 278 -5.59 3.04 -4.87
C VAL A 278 -5.03 3.57 -3.55
N ILE A 279 -4.99 2.76 -2.47
CA ILE A 279 -4.31 3.12 -1.22
C ILE A 279 -2.83 3.40 -1.49
N THR A 280 -2.14 2.50 -2.21
CA THR A 280 -0.73 2.69 -2.58
C THR A 280 -0.53 3.94 -3.41
N GLU A 281 -1.39 4.18 -4.41
CA GLU A 281 -1.34 5.38 -5.24
C GLU A 281 -1.45 6.63 -4.35
N ARG A 282 -2.52 6.77 -3.56
CA ARG A 282 -2.75 7.94 -2.69
C ARG A 282 -1.66 8.13 -1.64
N PHE A 283 -1.16 7.03 -1.06
CA PHE A 283 -0.03 7.08 -0.15
C PHE A 283 1.21 7.69 -0.83
N ASN A 284 1.51 7.24 -2.05
CA ASN A 284 2.65 7.71 -2.82
C ASN A 284 2.51 9.17 -3.30
N ARG A 285 1.29 9.75 -3.35
CA ARG A 285 1.10 11.17 -3.73
C ARG A 285 1.72 12.17 -2.76
N ASN A 286 2.18 11.72 -1.58
CA ASN A 286 3.02 12.54 -0.70
C ASN A 286 4.45 12.71 -1.22
N ASN A 287 4.89 11.85 -2.13
CA ASN A 287 6.23 11.83 -2.67
C ASN A 287 6.22 12.45 -4.07
N VAL A 288 6.94 13.56 -4.23
CA VAL A 288 6.96 14.39 -5.44
C VAL A 288 8.33 14.31 -6.09
N LEU A 289 8.42 13.66 -7.25
CA LEU A 289 9.63 13.68 -8.07
C LEU A 289 9.79 15.02 -8.76
N ILE A 290 10.97 15.62 -8.68
CA ILE A 290 11.40 16.70 -9.57
C ILE A 290 12.35 16.11 -10.61
N SER A 291 11.82 15.92 -11.82
CA SER A 291 12.53 15.46 -13.01
C SER A 291 12.97 16.65 -13.85
N GLY A 292 14.26 16.69 -14.18
CA GLY A 292 14.80 17.72 -15.04
C GLY A 292 16.30 17.56 -15.24
N SER A 293 16.78 18.07 -16.38
CA SER A 293 18.20 18.25 -16.66
C SER A 293 18.41 19.56 -17.43
N ALA A 294 19.50 20.25 -17.12
CA ALA A 294 19.89 21.47 -17.83
C ALA A 294 21.43 21.58 -17.87
N ASP A 295 21.99 21.44 -19.06
CA ASP A 295 23.40 21.78 -19.35
C ASP A 295 23.53 23.23 -19.82
N GLU A 296 22.49 23.75 -20.48
CA GLU A 296 22.41 25.12 -20.91
C GLU A 296 21.17 25.81 -20.30
N PHE A 297 21.41 26.93 -19.62
CA PHE A 297 20.39 27.84 -19.09
C PHE A 297 20.30 29.15 -19.91
N SER A 298 21.04 29.25 -21.01
CA SER A 298 21.48 30.50 -21.65
C SER A 298 20.35 31.41 -22.14
N ASP A 299 19.18 30.88 -22.44
CA ASP A 299 17.99 31.68 -22.80
C ASP A 299 16.94 31.80 -21.68
N TYR A 300 17.21 31.24 -20.49
CA TYR A 300 16.20 31.10 -19.44
C TYR A 300 16.47 31.99 -18.22
N THR A 301 16.37 33.30 -18.41
CA THR A 301 15.98 34.26 -17.37
C THR A 301 14.51 34.61 -17.53
N VAL A 302 13.60 33.84 -16.94
CA VAL A 302 12.24 34.37 -16.73
C VAL A 302 12.39 35.49 -15.70
N SER A 303 12.06 36.73 -16.05
CA SER A 303 12.10 37.86 -15.12
C SER A 303 13.45 38.11 -14.38
N GLY A 304 14.59 37.74 -14.97
CA GLY A 304 15.94 38.04 -14.41
C GLY A 304 16.43 37.15 -13.26
N ILE A 305 15.76 36.03 -12.96
CA ILE A 305 16.13 35.10 -11.87
C ILE A 305 16.70 33.79 -12.46
N ARG A 306 17.72 33.20 -11.80
CA ARG A 306 18.40 31.97 -12.27
C ARG A 306 17.46 30.76 -12.12
N ALA A 307 17.45 29.86 -13.10
CA ALA A 307 16.69 28.60 -13.05
C ALA A 307 16.88 27.80 -11.75
N GLN A 308 18.08 27.85 -11.17
CA GLN A 308 18.39 27.22 -9.88
C GLN A 308 17.59 27.81 -8.72
N ASP A 309 17.35 29.13 -8.71
CA ASP A 309 16.57 29.78 -7.65
C ASP A 309 15.09 29.35 -7.71
N PHE A 310 14.56 29.15 -8.92
CA PHE A 310 13.21 28.60 -9.11
C PHE A 310 13.08 27.18 -8.55
N ILE A 311 14.00 26.28 -8.94
CA ILE A 311 14.02 24.89 -8.48
C ILE A 311 14.15 24.83 -6.95
N HIS A 312 15.05 25.66 -6.41
CA HIS A 312 15.30 25.77 -4.97
C HIS A 312 14.02 26.21 -4.23
N LYS A 313 13.41 27.32 -4.65
CA LYS A 313 12.18 27.84 -4.01
C LYS A 313 11.02 26.86 -4.13
N LEU A 314 10.82 26.24 -5.31
CA LEU A 314 9.77 25.24 -5.49
C LEU A 314 9.98 24.05 -4.54
N SER A 315 11.20 23.51 -4.47
CA SER A 315 11.52 22.37 -3.61
C SER A 315 11.34 22.71 -2.12
N LYS A 316 11.73 23.93 -1.73
CA LYS A 316 11.48 24.47 -0.39
C LYS A 316 9.98 24.56 -0.09
N THR A 317 9.19 25.16 -0.97
CA THR A 317 7.74 25.32 -0.78
C THR A 317 7.03 23.97 -0.69
N LEU A 318 7.39 23.00 -1.54
CA LEU A 318 6.86 21.64 -1.45
C LEU A 318 7.19 20.99 -0.10
N ASN A 319 8.43 21.14 0.37
CA ASN A 319 8.85 20.60 1.65
C ASN A 319 8.11 21.25 2.84
N GLN A 320 7.92 22.57 2.83
CA GLN A 320 7.13 23.30 3.83
C GLN A 320 5.66 22.86 3.87
N LYS A 321 5.15 22.30 2.77
CA LYS A 321 3.81 21.68 2.70
C LYS A 321 3.83 20.20 3.07
N GLU A 322 4.91 19.71 3.70
CA GLU A 322 5.12 18.34 4.17
C GLU A 322 5.18 17.28 3.06
N PHE A 323 5.46 17.70 1.82
CA PHE A 323 5.79 16.76 0.76
C PHE A 323 7.21 16.24 0.93
N LYS A 324 7.39 14.96 0.61
CA LYS A 324 8.69 14.35 0.47
C LYS A 324 9.17 14.53 -0.97
N VAL A 325 10.24 15.28 -1.16
CA VAL A 325 10.73 15.60 -2.50
C VAL A 325 11.72 14.52 -2.95
N ALA A 326 11.59 14.06 -4.18
CA ALA A 326 12.44 13.06 -4.79
C ALA A 326 13.24 13.63 -5.95
N THR A 327 14.50 13.17 -6.12
CA THR A 327 15.35 13.59 -7.24
C THR A 327 16.25 12.46 -7.72
N GLY A 328 16.38 12.36 -9.05
CA GLY A 328 17.38 11.52 -9.73
C GLY A 328 18.78 12.12 -9.78
N PHE A 329 18.98 13.31 -9.18
CA PHE A 329 20.23 14.09 -9.25
C PHE A 329 20.61 14.48 -10.68
N GLY A 330 19.64 15.01 -11.44
CA GLY A 330 19.87 15.52 -12.80
C GLY A 330 20.88 16.68 -12.79
N LEU A 331 21.73 16.74 -13.82
CA LEU A 331 22.74 17.79 -13.97
C LEU A 331 22.06 19.17 -14.03
N GLY A 332 22.55 20.11 -13.22
CA GLY A 332 21.98 21.46 -13.11
C GLY A 332 20.72 21.59 -12.24
N VAL A 333 20.05 20.49 -11.90
CA VAL A 333 18.77 20.48 -11.15
C VAL A 333 18.91 19.90 -9.74
N GLY A 334 19.63 18.77 -9.60
CA GLY A 334 19.68 17.99 -8.36
C GLY A 334 20.16 18.79 -7.14
N SER A 335 21.23 19.57 -7.28
CA SER A 335 21.78 20.36 -6.17
C SER A 335 20.82 21.45 -5.67
N ALA A 336 20.06 22.09 -6.58
CA ALA A 336 19.09 23.11 -6.22
C ALA A 336 17.87 22.49 -5.49
N VAL A 337 17.44 21.29 -5.91
CA VAL A 337 16.39 20.55 -5.20
C VAL A 337 16.81 20.26 -3.76
N ILE A 338 18.01 19.71 -3.58
CA ILE A 338 18.54 19.36 -2.26
C ILE A 338 18.63 20.60 -1.38
N ASN A 339 19.21 21.69 -1.88
CA ASN A 339 19.36 22.92 -1.10
C ASN A 339 18.00 23.50 -0.68
N GLY A 340 17.00 23.49 -1.58
CA GLY A 340 15.65 23.94 -1.26
C GLY A 340 14.99 23.10 -0.16
N VAL A 341 15.12 21.78 -0.24
CA VAL A 341 14.59 20.88 0.80
C VAL A 341 15.31 21.07 2.13
N LEU A 342 16.64 21.22 2.14
CA LEU A 342 17.40 21.46 3.37
C LEU A 342 17.00 22.76 4.05
N GLU A 343 16.80 23.84 3.29
CA GLU A 343 16.29 25.12 3.83
C GLU A 343 14.86 24.97 4.37
N GLY A 344 13.98 24.27 3.65
CA GLY A 344 12.62 23.99 4.12
C GLY A 344 12.61 23.19 5.44
N MET A 345 13.49 22.20 5.56
CA MET A 345 13.64 21.41 6.79
C MET A 345 14.14 22.25 7.96
N GLU A 346 15.11 23.14 7.72
CA GLU A 346 15.61 24.07 8.74
C GLU A 346 14.48 24.94 9.30
N GLU A 347 13.62 25.46 8.43
CA GLU A 347 12.46 26.27 8.83
C GLU A 347 11.36 25.48 9.53
N LEU A 348 11.15 24.22 9.17
CA LEU A 348 10.25 23.30 9.88
C LEU A 348 10.83 22.81 11.22
N GLY A 349 12.11 23.04 11.48
CA GLY A 349 12.79 22.58 12.70
C GLY A 349 13.01 21.06 12.75
N THR A 350 12.96 20.38 11.60
CA THR A 350 13.17 18.92 11.48
C THR A 350 14.61 18.58 11.10
N ARG A 351 15.07 17.41 11.52
CA ARG A 351 16.42 16.89 11.20
C ARG A 351 16.39 15.54 10.48
N ASN A 352 15.22 14.93 10.31
CA ASN A 352 15.11 13.60 9.72
C ASN A 352 15.02 13.68 8.19
N ILE A 353 16.17 13.77 7.52
CA ILE A 353 16.22 13.88 6.05
C ILE A 353 15.46 12.76 5.31
N ASN A 354 15.37 11.56 5.91
CA ASN A 354 14.71 10.42 5.29
C ASN A 354 13.18 10.58 5.18
N GLU A 355 12.57 11.49 5.94
CA GLU A 355 11.15 11.83 5.84
C GLU A 355 10.87 12.87 4.76
N HIS A 356 11.88 13.67 4.40
CA HIS A 356 11.72 14.86 3.54
C HIS A 356 12.33 14.72 2.14
N LEU A 357 13.33 13.84 1.97
CA LEU A 357 14.09 13.74 0.72
C LEU A 357 14.31 12.28 0.28
N ILE A 358 14.05 11.99 -0.99
CA ILE A 358 14.45 10.75 -1.67
C ILE A 358 15.53 11.10 -2.70
N MET A 359 16.75 10.60 -2.49
CA MET A 359 17.85 10.77 -3.45
C MET A 359 18.19 9.44 -4.13
N ARG A 360 18.16 9.44 -5.46
CA ARG A 360 18.54 8.29 -6.30
C ARG A 360 19.45 8.75 -7.45
N PRO A 361 20.71 9.11 -7.17
CA PRO A 361 21.62 9.52 -8.23
C PRO A 361 21.86 8.38 -9.21
N PHE A 362 21.80 8.70 -10.50
CA PHE A 362 22.03 7.70 -11.55
C PHE A 362 23.48 7.18 -11.53
N PRO A 363 23.69 5.86 -11.70
CA PRO A 363 25.03 5.29 -11.79
C PRO A 363 25.79 5.89 -12.98
N GLN A 364 27.07 6.22 -12.75
CA GLN A 364 27.93 6.86 -13.76
C GLN A 364 28.75 5.84 -14.58
N TYR A 365 28.77 4.58 -14.15
CA TYR A 365 29.53 3.51 -14.79
C TYR A 365 28.75 2.19 -14.71
N ALA A 366 28.93 1.35 -15.73
CA ALA A 366 28.40 -0.01 -15.76
C ALA A 366 28.99 -0.84 -14.62
N THR A 367 28.16 -1.66 -13.97
CA THR A 367 28.57 -2.55 -12.89
C THR A 367 27.97 -3.95 -13.09
N ASN A 368 28.65 -4.98 -12.58
CA ASN A 368 28.18 -6.37 -12.60
C ASN A 368 27.82 -6.92 -13.99
N GLY A 369 28.54 -6.51 -15.03
CA GLY A 369 28.34 -6.99 -16.41
C GLY A 369 27.02 -6.53 -17.05
N LYS A 370 26.27 -5.61 -16.41
CA LYS A 370 25.07 -5.00 -16.99
C LYS A 370 25.41 -3.74 -17.76
N ASP A 371 24.70 -3.52 -18.86
CA ASP A 371 24.74 -2.24 -19.57
C ASP A 371 24.23 -1.11 -18.66
N ILE A 372 24.90 0.04 -18.71
CA ILE A 372 24.54 1.24 -17.97
C ILE A 372 23.11 1.70 -18.32
N SER A 373 22.66 1.48 -19.56
CA SER A 373 21.30 1.79 -20.00
C SER A 373 20.24 0.99 -19.22
N GLN A 374 20.49 -0.31 -19.00
CA GLN A 374 19.61 -1.19 -18.23
C GLN A 374 19.59 -0.82 -16.75
N LEU A 375 20.73 -0.37 -16.22
CA LEU A 375 20.82 0.13 -14.84
C LEU A 375 20.01 1.42 -14.68
N TRP A 376 20.11 2.37 -15.61
CA TRP A 376 19.32 3.60 -15.58
C TRP A 376 17.82 3.32 -15.66
N GLU A 377 17.40 2.44 -16.57
CA GLU A 377 15.99 2.06 -16.68
C GLU A 377 15.47 1.46 -15.37
N LYS A 378 16.22 0.52 -14.77
CA LYS A 378 15.85 -0.05 -13.48
C LYS A 378 15.73 1.02 -12.38
N TYR A 379 16.66 1.97 -12.33
CA TYR A 379 16.64 3.06 -11.34
C TYR A 379 15.44 3.99 -11.52
N ARG A 380 15.08 4.35 -12.76
CA ARG A 380 13.86 5.14 -13.04
C ARG A 380 12.61 4.43 -12.56
N GLN A 381 12.49 3.15 -12.90
CA GLN A 381 11.36 2.31 -12.49
C GLN A 381 11.21 2.26 -10.96
N GLN A 382 12.32 2.14 -10.23
CA GLN A 382 12.33 2.14 -8.76
C GLN A 382 11.99 3.51 -8.16
N LEU A 383 12.61 4.59 -8.65
CA LEU A 383 12.36 5.95 -8.18
C LEU A 383 10.88 6.33 -8.36
N LEU A 384 10.33 6.08 -9.55
CA LEU A 384 8.93 6.39 -9.86
C LEU A 384 7.94 5.46 -9.15
N SER A 385 8.32 4.23 -8.77
CA SER A 385 7.46 3.39 -7.91
C SER A 385 7.30 3.93 -6.49
N GLU A 386 8.23 4.78 -6.04
CA GLU A 386 8.16 5.45 -4.73
C GLU A 386 7.46 6.82 -4.81
N CYS A 387 7.06 7.29 -6.00
CA CYS A 387 6.47 8.62 -6.21
C CYS A 387 5.02 8.52 -6.71
N GLY A 388 4.16 9.43 -6.28
CA GLY A 388 2.77 9.54 -6.78
C GLY A 388 2.55 10.80 -7.63
N ILE A 389 3.48 11.75 -7.59
CA ILE A 389 3.48 12.97 -8.40
C ILE A 389 4.88 13.16 -9.00
N ALA A 390 4.95 13.59 -10.26
CA ALA A 390 6.21 13.89 -10.94
C ALA A 390 6.12 15.24 -11.68
N ILE A 391 6.95 16.19 -11.29
CA ILE A 391 7.10 17.50 -11.92
C ILE A 391 8.23 17.41 -12.94
N PHE A 392 7.97 17.85 -14.17
CA PHE A 392 8.96 17.88 -15.24
C PHE A 392 9.31 19.33 -15.58
N MET A 393 10.61 19.61 -15.72
CA MET A 393 11.12 20.93 -16.05
C MET A 393 12.39 20.82 -16.88
N PHE A 394 12.58 21.77 -17.81
CA PHE A 394 13.70 21.80 -18.75
C PHE A 394 13.80 20.48 -19.54
N GLY A 395 14.94 19.79 -19.45
CA GLY A 395 15.22 18.55 -20.15
C GLY A 395 16.03 18.77 -21.41
N ASN A 396 17.17 19.45 -21.24
CA ASN A 396 18.20 19.57 -22.27
C ASN A 396 19.51 18.91 -21.83
N LYS A 397 20.36 18.61 -22.80
CA LYS A 397 21.74 18.18 -22.62
C LYS A 397 22.62 18.68 -23.77
N ILE A 398 23.90 18.86 -23.51
CA ILE A 398 24.87 19.23 -24.54
C ILE A 398 25.53 17.96 -25.12
N ILE A 399 25.52 17.83 -26.44
CA ILE A 399 26.25 16.79 -27.18
C ILE A 399 27.32 17.42 -28.09
N LYS A 400 28.43 16.71 -28.32
CA LYS A 400 29.41 17.11 -29.34
C LYS A 400 28.89 16.73 -30.73
N LYS A 401 28.94 17.64 -31.69
CA LYS A 401 28.59 17.34 -33.09
C LYS A 401 29.58 16.33 -33.67
N GLN A 402 29.09 15.37 -34.44
CA GLN A 402 29.90 14.27 -34.99
C GLN A 402 30.99 14.74 -35.97
N ASP A 403 30.85 15.93 -36.57
CA ASP A 403 31.71 16.40 -37.66
C ASP A 403 32.77 17.45 -37.26
N THR A 404 32.77 17.94 -36.02
CA THR A 404 33.74 18.94 -35.53
C THR A 404 33.93 18.82 -34.01
N GLU A 405 35.15 18.54 -33.54
CA GLU A 405 35.45 18.32 -32.11
C GLU A 405 35.19 19.55 -31.20
N GLU A 406 34.97 20.73 -31.78
CA GLU A 406 34.79 22.00 -31.07
C GLU A 406 33.34 22.51 -31.03
N GLU A 407 32.40 21.96 -31.82
CA GLU A 407 31.00 22.41 -31.79
C GLU A 407 30.11 21.53 -30.92
N THR A 408 29.40 22.18 -30.00
CA THR A 408 28.37 21.59 -29.16
C THR A 408 26.98 21.91 -29.67
N GLU A 409 26.05 20.96 -29.54
CA GLU A 409 24.63 21.13 -29.83
C GLU A 409 23.80 20.84 -28.59
N VAL A 410 22.78 21.67 -28.34
CA VAL A 410 21.78 21.42 -27.31
C VAL A 410 20.71 20.53 -27.88
N VAL A 411 20.53 19.37 -27.28
CA VAL A 411 19.48 18.43 -27.65
C VAL A 411 18.59 18.12 -26.45
N GLU A 412 17.41 17.59 -26.72
CA GLU A 412 16.50 17.16 -25.68
C GLU A 412 17.06 15.98 -24.90
N ALA A 413 16.86 16.02 -23.59
CA ALA A 413 17.26 14.96 -22.70
C ALA A 413 16.22 13.83 -22.74
N ASN A 414 16.51 12.79 -23.52
CA ASN A 414 15.69 11.57 -23.58
C ASN A 414 15.37 10.95 -22.21
N GLY A 415 16.20 11.21 -21.19
CA GLY A 415 15.96 10.75 -19.83
C GLY A 415 14.69 11.33 -19.20
N VAL A 416 14.42 12.62 -19.41
CA VAL A 416 13.22 13.30 -18.88
C VAL A 416 11.95 12.78 -19.56
N ILE A 417 12.00 12.60 -20.88
CA ILE A 417 10.90 11.99 -21.66
C ILE A 417 10.64 10.56 -21.18
N ARG A 418 11.70 9.76 -20.99
CA ARG A 418 11.57 8.39 -20.51
C ARG A 418 10.97 8.33 -19.09
N GLU A 419 11.32 9.27 -18.22
CA GLU A 419 10.72 9.37 -16.88
C GLU A 419 9.24 9.73 -16.94
N PHE A 420 8.83 10.57 -17.89
CA PHE A 420 7.43 10.87 -18.15
C PHE A 420 6.65 9.63 -18.59
N ASP A 421 7.18 8.86 -19.55
CA ASP A 421 6.53 7.63 -20.02
C ASP A 421 6.33 6.63 -18.86
N ILE A 422 7.37 6.41 -18.05
CA ILE A 422 7.30 5.50 -16.90
C ILE A 422 6.31 6.03 -15.85
N ALA A 423 6.25 7.34 -15.63
CA ALA A 423 5.31 7.96 -14.71
C ALA A 423 3.86 7.70 -15.16
N VAL A 424 3.56 7.90 -16.44
CA VAL A 424 2.24 7.61 -17.04
C VAL A 424 1.89 6.13 -16.92
N ASP A 425 2.81 5.23 -17.26
CA ASP A 425 2.61 3.77 -17.16
C ASP A 425 2.31 3.32 -15.73
N LYS A 426 2.84 4.03 -14.72
CA LYS A 426 2.63 3.76 -13.29
C LYS A 426 1.48 4.56 -12.65
N ASN A 427 0.71 5.31 -13.44
CA ASN A 427 -0.35 6.20 -12.96
C ASN A 427 0.14 7.28 -11.97
N VAL A 428 1.41 7.69 -12.08
CA VAL A 428 1.97 8.85 -11.37
C VAL A 428 1.42 10.12 -12.00
N LYS A 429 0.97 11.08 -11.18
CA LYS A 429 0.44 12.35 -11.68
C LYS A 429 1.58 13.21 -12.22
N VAL A 430 1.67 13.31 -13.54
CA VAL A 430 2.69 14.10 -14.23
C VAL A 430 2.36 15.60 -14.15
N ILE A 431 3.34 16.49 -14.11
CA ILE A 431 3.15 17.95 -14.13
C ILE A 431 4.29 18.56 -14.95
N PRO A 432 4.16 18.62 -16.29
CA PRO A 432 5.15 19.29 -17.12
C PRO A 432 5.01 20.81 -17.04
N ILE A 433 6.07 21.49 -16.62
CA ILE A 433 6.14 22.95 -16.56
C ILE A 433 6.58 23.45 -17.93
N GLY A 434 5.60 23.65 -18.82
CA GLY A 434 5.84 23.92 -20.24
C GLY A 434 6.67 25.18 -20.51
N VAL A 435 6.56 26.20 -19.67
CA VAL A 435 7.30 27.46 -19.85
C VAL A 435 8.81 27.18 -19.85
N THR A 436 9.29 26.23 -19.03
CA THR A 436 10.73 25.87 -18.90
C THR A 436 11.40 25.31 -20.17
N GLY A 437 10.66 25.17 -21.27
CA GLY A 437 11.21 24.84 -22.58
C GLY A 437 11.61 23.37 -22.74
N TYR A 438 12.33 23.09 -23.83
CA TYR A 438 12.94 21.79 -24.15
C TYR A 438 11.95 20.61 -24.04
N ALA A 439 12.37 19.48 -23.48
CA ALA A 439 11.52 18.30 -23.33
C ALA A 439 10.24 18.62 -22.54
N SER A 440 10.31 19.42 -21.48
CA SER A 440 9.16 19.80 -20.67
C SER A 440 8.06 20.51 -21.48
N ARG A 441 8.45 21.36 -22.44
CA ARG A 441 7.50 22.04 -23.34
C ARG A 441 6.70 21.03 -24.17
N LYS A 442 7.37 20.06 -24.78
CA LYS A 442 6.72 19.02 -25.60
C LYS A 442 5.78 18.15 -24.76
N LEU A 443 6.22 17.77 -23.56
CA LEU A 443 5.40 17.00 -22.62
C LEU A 443 4.16 17.79 -22.19
N TRP A 444 4.30 19.10 -21.95
CA TRP A 444 3.19 19.98 -21.62
C TRP A 444 2.19 20.11 -22.78
N GLU A 445 2.66 20.31 -24.01
CA GLU A 445 1.81 20.34 -25.20
C GLU A 445 1.05 19.01 -25.38
N GLN A 446 1.74 17.87 -25.17
CA GLN A 446 1.12 16.55 -25.19
C GLN A 446 0.01 16.42 -24.14
N VAL A 447 0.27 16.86 -22.90
CA VAL A 447 -0.71 16.80 -21.81
C VAL A 447 -1.91 17.72 -22.06
N ILE A 448 -1.71 18.95 -22.51
CA ILE A 448 -2.81 19.90 -22.76
C ILE A 448 -3.70 19.46 -23.92
N ASN A 449 -3.11 18.92 -24.99
CA ASN A 449 -3.84 18.45 -26.16
C ASN A 449 -4.77 17.28 -25.86
N ASP A 450 -4.47 16.48 -24.84
CA ASP A 450 -5.24 15.30 -24.42
C ASP A 450 -5.49 15.30 -22.90
N PHE A 451 -5.86 16.45 -22.34
CA PHE A 451 -5.91 16.67 -20.88
C PHE A 451 -6.80 15.66 -20.15
N ASP A 452 -7.96 15.34 -20.72
CA ASP A 452 -8.95 14.46 -20.10
C ASP A 452 -8.45 13.01 -20.01
N ARG A 453 -7.50 12.60 -20.86
CA ARG A 453 -6.82 11.29 -20.75
C ARG A 453 -5.89 11.25 -19.54
N TYR A 454 -5.19 12.34 -19.25
CA TYR A 454 -4.23 12.40 -18.14
C TYR A 454 -4.92 12.66 -16.80
N TYR A 455 -5.97 13.48 -16.77
CA TYR A 455 -6.67 13.86 -15.55
C TYR A 455 -8.20 13.82 -15.70
N PRO A 456 -8.78 12.64 -15.96
CA PRO A 456 -10.22 12.49 -16.07
C PRO A 456 -10.95 12.92 -14.79
N ASP A 457 -10.30 12.75 -13.63
CA ASP A 457 -10.85 13.10 -12.32
C ASP A 457 -10.62 14.56 -11.90
N TYR A 458 -9.81 15.32 -12.67
CA TYR A 458 -9.44 16.70 -12.35
C TYR A 458 -9.63 17.68 -13.53
N PRO A 459 -10.78 17.66 -14.24
CA PRO A 459 -11.00 18.52 -15.41
C PRO A 459 -10.90 20.01 -15.07
N TYR A 460 -11.22 20.37 -13.82
CA TYR A 460 -11.15 21.75 -13.31
C TYR A 460 -9.72 22.29 -13.15
N LEU A 461 -8.69 21.43 -13.19
CA LEU A 461 -7.28 21.86 -13.13
C LEU A 461 -6.74 22.30 -14.50
N LYS A 462 -7.48 22.11 -15.59
CA LYS A 462 -7.01 22.41 -16.96
C LYS A 462 -6.49 23.84 -17.12
N ASP A 463 -7.22 24.83 -16.58
CA ASP A 463 -6.81 26.24 -16.65
C ASP A 463 -5.49 26.50 -15.89
N LYS A 464 -5.26 25.81 -14.77
CA LYS A 464 -3.99 25.89 -14.05
C LYS A 464 -2.85 25.28 -14.86
N PHE A 465 -3.09 24.16 -15.54
CA PHE A 465 -2.11 23.53 -16.42
C PHE A 465 -1.80 24.39 -17.64
N ILE A 466 -2.78 25.08 -18.25
CA ILE A 466 -2.54 26.00 -19.37
C ILE A 466 -1.53 27.08 -18.97
N LYS A 467 -1.68 27.65 -17.77
CA LYS A 467 -0.75 28.66 -17.23
C LYS A 467 0.69 28.18 -17.05
N LEU A 468 0.91 26.86 -16.92
CA LEU A 468 2.26 26.31 -16.81
C LEU A 468 3.09 26.48 -18.10
N GLY A 469 2.46 26.77 -19.24
CA GLY A 469 3.11 27.01 -20.53
C GLY A 469 3.04 28.46 -21.02
N GLU A 470 2.52 29.39 -20.22
CA GLU A 470 2.39 30.81 -20.60
C GLU A 470 3.74 31.55 -20.45
N ASP A 471 4.20 32.16 -21.54
CA ASP A 471 5.41 32.97 -21.54
C ASP A 471 5.23 34.23 -20.67
N GLY A 472 6.25 34.60 -19.91
CA GLY A 472 6.25 35.81 -19.08
C GLY A 472 5.51 35.70 -17.74
N ILE A 473 5.06 34.50 -17.34
CA ILE A 473 4.49 34.26 -16.01
C ILE A 473 5.52 34.55 -14.89
N ASP A 474 5.08 35.19 -13.81
CA ASP A 474 5.93 35.42 -12.64
C ASP A 474 6.34 34.10 -11.97
N PHE A 475 7.57 34.03 -11.48
CA PHE A 475 8.10 32.81 -10.86
C PHE A 475 7.39 32.42 -9.57
N ASN A 476 7.02 33.37 -8.71
CA ASN A 476 6.30 33.03 -7.48
C ASN A 476 4.88 32.59 -7.83
N GLN A 477 4.26 33.21 -8.83
CA GLN A 477 2.97 32.77 -9.35
C GLN A 477 3.05 31.34 -9.90
N LEU A 478 4.10 31.01 -10.65
CA LEU A 478 4.32 29.66 -11.17
C LEU A 478 4.50 28.63 -10.05
N ILE A 479 5.30 28.95 -9.02
CA ILE A 479 5.47 28.08 -7.84
C ILE A 479 4.14 27.85 -7.13
N ASN A 480 3.34 28.90 -6.94
CA ASN A 480 2.02 28.79 -6.32
C ASN A 480 1.09 27.88 -7.14
N ILE A 481 1.03 28.06 -8.46
CA ILE A 481 0.20 27.21 -9.34
C ILE A 481 0.63 25.74 -9.24
N VAL A 482 1.93 25.46 -9.34
CA VAL A 482 2.45 24.08 -9.23
C VAL A 482 2.14 23.51 -7.85
N THR A 483 2.38 24.27 -6.79
CA THR A 483 2.11 23.84 -5.41
C THR A 483 0.63 23.54 -5.20
N ASP A 484 -0.26 24.38 -5.70
CA ASP A 484 -1.71 24.16 -5.64
C ASP A 484 -2.11 22.87 -6.37
N ILE A 485 -1.58 22.62 -7.57
CA ILE A 485 -1.85 21.39 -8.32
C ILE A 485 -1.40 20.16 -7.53
N VAL A 486 -0.20 20.21 -6.93
CA VAL A 486 0.35 19.10 -6.15
C VAL A 486 -0.50 18.85 -4.89
N ILE A 487 -0.98 19.90 -4.22
CA ILE A 487 -1.90 19.79 -3.07
C ILE A 487 -3.23 19.15 -3.48
N GLU A 488 -3.82 19.57 -4.60
CA GLU A 488 -5.05 18.98 -5.15
C GLU A 488 -4.87 17.48 -5.45
N PHE A 489 -3.73 17.08 -6.01
CA PHE A 489 -3.44 15.67 -6.24
C PHE A 489 -3.24 14.88 -4.95
N ARG A 490 -2.59 15.45 -3.92
CA ARG A 490 -2.41 14.79 -2.61
C ARG A 490 -3.74 14.30 -2.06
N GLY A 491 -4.81 15.10 -2.19
CA GLY A 491 -6.13 14.82 -1.65
C GLY A 491 -6.17 14.94 -0.11
N GLY A 492 -7.38 15.13 0.44
CA GLY A 492 -7.59 15.11 1.90
C GLY A 492 -7.56 16.46 2.63
N GLU A 493 -7.89 17.57 1.97
CA GLU A 493 -8.23 18.86 2.61
C GLU A 493 -9.61 19.35 2.19
#